data_AF-A0A852ESX1-F1
#
_entry.id   AF-A0A852ESX1-F1
#
_cell.length_a   1.000
_cell.length_b   1.000
_cell.length_c   1.000
_cell.angle_alpha   90.00
_cell.angle_beta   90.00
_cell.angle_gamma   90.00
#
_symmetry.space_group_name_H-M   'P 1'
#
loop_
_entity.id
_entity.type
_entity.pdbx_description
1 polymer ?
#
loop_
_entity_poly.entity_id
_entity_poly.type
_entity_poly.pdbx_seq_one_letter_code
_entity_poly.pdbx_strand_id
1 'polypeptide(L)'
;GYTGYIPCSMDNVGMTYLLSVKKAMEEFDRRQLLERNPPYTLGTRFPLTHWPDTKIYSRAGLIPNYTGFVPYLQDTCGLTYGDSTRESYRCEQRRRGRAL
;
A
#
# COMPACT_ATOMS: atom_id res chain seq x y z
N GLY A 1 24.24 7.47 31.23
CA GLY A 1 23.00 6.87 30.69
C GLY A 1 23.21 6.57 29.22
N TYR A 2 22.40 5.68 28.63
CA TYR A 2 22.41 5.46 27.19
C TYR A 2 21.95 6.73 26.47
N THR A 3 22.62 7.11 25.38
CA THR A 3 22.40 8.36 24.64
C THR A 3 21.98 8.14 23.20
N GLY A 4 21.73 6.89 22.82
CA GLY A 4 21.24 6.55 21.49
C GLY A 4 19.74 6.79 21.32
N TYR A 5 19.23 6.46 20.14
CA TYR A 5 17.80 6.58 19.83
C TYR A 5 16.96 5.63 20.69
N ILE A 6 15.85 6.14 21.22
CA ILE A 6 14.83 5.38 21.94
C ILE A 6 13.49 5.64 21.24
N PRO A 7 12.88 4.63 20.61
CA PRO A 7 11.59 4.79 19.94
C PRO A 7 10.50 5.17 20.95
N CYS A 8 9.50 5.94 20.54
CA CYS A 8 8.36 6.37 21.37
C CYS A 8 8.75 7.16 22.64
N SER A 9 9.98 7.66 22.75
CA SER A 9 10.45 8.43 23.90
C SER A 9 9.78 9.79 24.04
N MET A 10 9.42 10.44 22.92
CA MET A 10 8.74 11.74 22.93
C MET A 10 7.33 11.68 23.54
N ASP A 11 6.68 10.51 23.49
CA ASP A 11 5.33 10.31 24.04
C ASP A 11 5.34 10.23 25.58
N ASN A 12 6.53 10.17 26.21
CA ASN A 12 6.72 9.95 27.63
C ASN A 12 7.37 11.16 28.31
N VAL A 13 6.54 12.09 28.82
CA VAL A 13 6.99 13.28 29.56
C VAL A 13 6.82 13.10 31.07
N GLY A 14 7.62 13.82 31.87
CA GLY A 14 7.45 13.91 33.33
C GLY A 14 7.87 12.67 34.14
N MET A 15 8.63 11.75 33.54
CA MET A 15 9.09 10.52 34.20
C MET A 15 10.62 10.48 34.31
N THR A 16 11.13 9.69 35.25
CA THR A 16 12.57 9.39 35.33
C THR A 16 13.02 8.56 34.12
N TYR A 17 14.29 8.70 33.74
CA TYR A 17 14.84 8.09 32.53
C TYR A 17 14.58 6.58 32.42
N LEU A 18 14.80 5.81 33.49
CA LEU A 18 14.59 4.36 33.45
C LEU A 18 13.12 3.98 33.21
N LEU A 19 12.19 4.73 33.81
CA LEU A 19 10.76 4.49 33.67
C LEU A 19 10.28 4.90 32.28
N SER A 20 10.76 6.04 31.77
CA SER A 20 10.40 6.51 30.43
C SER A 20 10.89 5.57 29.33
N VAL A 21 12.12 5.04 29.44
CA VAL A 21 12.66 4.04 28.51
C VAL A 21 11.83 2.76 28.54
N LYS A 22 11.53 2.22 29.73
CA LYS A 22 10.76 0.97 29.85
C LYS A 22 9.39 1.11 29.19
N LYS A 23 8.67 2.19 29.49
CA LYS A 23 7.36 2.47 28.89
C LYS A 23 7.43 2.70 27.38
N ALA A 24 8.47 3.38 26.91
CA ALA A 24 8.68 3.64 25.48
C ALA A 24 8.90 2.34 24.70
N MET A 25 9.70 1.43 25.26
CA MET A 25 9.95 0.11 24.65
C MET A 25 8.70 -0.77 24.63
N GLU A 26 7.93 -0.83 25.73
CA GLU A 26 6.66 -1.57 25.80
C GLU A 26 5.65 -1.08 24.75
N GLU A 27 5.54 0.24 24.58
CA GLU A 27 4.66 0.86 23.59
C GLU A 27 5.14 0.60 22.15
N PHE A 28 6.44 0.65 21.91
CA PHE A 28 7.02 0.32 20.61
C PHE A 28 6.74 -1.15 20.24
N ASP A 29 6.96 -2.09 21.17
CA ASP A 29 6.70 -3.51 20.95
C ASP A 29 5.21 -3.77 20.63
N ARG A 30 4.30 -3.09 21.34
CA ARG A 30 2.86 -3.15 21.07
C ARG A 30 2.51 -2.63 19.68
N ARG A 31 3.09 -1.51 19.25
CA ARG A 31 2.86 -0.94 17.90
C ARG A 31 3.40 -1.88 16.82
N GLN A 32 4.62 -2.41 17.00
CA GLN A 32 5.22 -3.37 16.06
C GLN A 32 4.38 -4.64 15.92
N LEU A 33 3.83 -5.15 17.02
CA LEU A 33 2.93 -6.30 16.98
C LEU A 33 1.67 -6.00 16.15
N LEU A 34 1.07 -4.83 16.31
CA LEU A 34 -0.14 -4.41 15.59
C LEU A 34 0.13 -4.09 14.11
N GLU A 35 1.27 -3.51 13.78
CA GLU A 35 1.65 -3.27 12.38
C GLU A 35 1.89 -4.58 11.64
N ARG A 36 2.55 -5.55 12.31
CA ARG A 36 2.82 -6.87 11.75
C ARG A 36 1.58 -7.77 11.74
N ASN A 37 0.72 -7.62 12.74
CA ASN A 37 -0.50 -8.41 12.94
C ASN A 37 -1.66 -7.45 13.20
N PRO A 38 -2.16 -6.74 12.18
CA PRO A 38 -3.30 -5.87 12.36
C PRO A 38 -4.46 -6.66 12.95
N PRO A 39 -5.18 -6.14 13.96
CA PRO A 39 -6.24 -6.87 14.63
C PRO A 39 -7.37 -7.11 13.63
N TYR A 40 -7.40 -8.30 13.05
CA TYR A 40 -8.47 -8.74 12.18
C TYR A 40 -9.64 -9.22 13.04
N THR A 41 -10.85 -8.80 12.69
CA THR A 41 -12.06 -9.46 13.16
C THR A 41 -12.07 -10.88 12.60
N LEU A 42 -12.29 -11.87 13.46
CA LEU A 42 -12.48 -13.27 13.08
C LEU A 42 -13.53 -13.35 11.95
N GLY A 43 -13.10 -13.56 10.70
CA GLY A 43 -13.96 -13.56 9.51
C GLY A 43 -13.54 -12.61 8.39
N THR A 44 -12.67 -11.64 8.65
CA THR A 44 -11.96 -10.92 7.59
C THR A 44 -10.79 -11.79 7.16
N ARG A 45 -10.98 -12.54 6.05
CA ARG A 45 -9.89 -13.24 5.37
C ARG A 45 -8.73 -12.25 5.24
N PHE A 46 -7.49 -12.72 5.42
CA PHE A 46 -6.31 -12.10 4.82
C PHE A 46 -6.73 -11.46 3.49
N PRO A 47 -6.26 -10.26 3.10
CA PRO A 47 -6.30 -9.95 1.67
C PRO A 47 -5.70 -11.19 0.99
N LEU A 48 -6.45 -11.76 0.05
CA LEU A 48 -6.23 -13.09 -0.53
C LEU A 48 -4.78 -13.30 -1.01
N THR A 49 -4.00 -12.23 -1.08
CA THR A 49 -2.56 -12.26 -1.14
C THR A 49 -2.02 -10.95 -0.55
N HIS A 50 -0.82 -10.94 0.05
CA HIS A 50 -0.10 -9.67 0.34
C HIS A 50 0.25 -8.92 -0.95
N TRP A 51 0.09 -9.58 -2.09
CA TRP A 51 0.14 -8.99 -3.40
C TRP A 51 -1.13 -8.14 -3.60
N PRO A 52 -1.00 -6.87 -4.01
CA PRO A 52 -2.15 -6.12 -4.49
C PRO A 52 -2.84 -6.94 -5.59
N ASP A 53 -4.17 -6.88 -5.63
CA ASP A 53 -5.03 -7.52 -6.63
C ASP A 53 -4.28 -7.67 -7.96
N THR A 54 -4.17 -8.89 -8.51
CA THR A 54 -3.29 -9.25 -9.65
C THR A 54 -3.59 -8.47 -10.94
N LYS A 55 -4.56 -7.57 -10.90
CA LYS A 55 -4.97 -6.69 -11.98
C LYS A 55 -4.15 -5.41 -11.97
N ILE A 56 -3.03 -5.47 -12.69
CA ILE A 56 -2.20 -4.30 -13.02
C ILE A 56 -3.05 -3.21 -13.71
N TYR A 57 -3.98 -3.62 -14.57
CA TYR A 57 -4.87 -2.70 -15.29
C TYR A 57 -6.25 -2.64 -14.63
N SER A 58 -6.69 -1.43 -14.28
CA SER A 58 -7.99 -1.19 -13.67
C SER A 58 -8.83 -0.22 -14.51
N ARG A 59 -10.15 -0.25 -14.31
CA ARG A 59 -11.07 0.72 -14.93
C ARG A 59 -10.81 2.17 -14.50
N ALA A 60 -10.09 2.39 -13.39
CA ALA A 60 -9.75 3.73 -12.90
C ALA A 60 -8.58 4.37 -13.66
N GLY A 61 -7.88 3.62 -14.51
CA GLY A 61 -6.63 4.05 -15.16
C GLY A 61 -5.41 3.69 -14.33
N LEU A 62 -4.23 4.02 -14.86
CA LEU A 62 -2.94 3.81 -14.20
C LEU A 62 -2.42 5.10 -13.58
N ILE A 63 -1.61 4.96 -12.54
CA ILE A 63 -0.87 6.09 -11.96
C ILE A 63 0.10 6.67 -12.99
N PRO A 64 0.24 8.01 -13.08
CA PRO A 64 1.26 8.63 -13.91
C PRO A 64 2.65 8.08 -13.59
N ASN A 65 3.54 8.04 -14.61
CA ASN A 65 4.89 7.47 -14.53
C ASN A 65 4.94 5.95 -14.28
N TYR A 66 3.85 5.22 -14.47
CA TYR A 66 3.94 3.77 -14.56
C TYR A 66 4.78 3.38 -15.79
N THR A 67 5.93 2.74 -15.55
CA THR A 67 6.93 2.41 -16.58
C THR A 67 6.77 1.02 -17.17
N GLY A 68 5.77 0.26 -16.73
CA GLY A 68 5.47 -1.06 -17.27
C GLY A 68 4.71 -0.98 -18.59
N PHE A 69 4.48 -2.15 -19.19
CA PHE A 69 3.70 -2.26 -20.42
C PHE A 69 2.25 -1.79 -20.22
N VAL A 70 1.69 -1.13 -21.23
CA VAL A 70 0.27 -0.73 -21.29
C VAL A 70 -0.28 -1.09 -22.68
N PRO A 71 -1.28 -1.98 -22.79
CA PRO A 71 -1.80 -2.43 -24.08
C PRO A 71 -2.51 -1.29 -24.82
N TYR A 72 -2.43 -1.19 -26.15
CA TYR A 72 -3.09 -0.14 -26.95
C TYR A 72 -2.72 1.31 -26.63
N LEU A 73 -1.73 1.55 -25.75
CA LEU A 73 -1.32 2.91 -25.41
C LEU A 73 -0.73 3.64 -26.63
N GLN A 74 -0.02 2.90 -27.49
CA GLN A 74 0.54 3.42 -28.73
C GLN A 74 -0.53 3.88 -29.75
N ASP A 75 -1.75 3.34 -29.67
CA ASP A 75 -2.86 3.65 -30.58
C ASP A 75 -3.73 4.80 -30.04
N THR A 76 -3.41 5.33 -28.85
CA THR A 76 -4.13 6.42 -28.19
C THR A 76 -3.27 7.68 -28.15
N CYS A 77 -3.79 8.77 -28.70
CA CYS A 77 -3.14 10.08 -28.72
C CYS A 77 -4.12 11.20 -28.34
N GLY A 78 -3.59 12.35 -27.90
CA GLY A 78 -4.41 13.53 -27.58
C GLY A 78 -5.19 13.47 -26.26
N LEU A 79 -4.87 12.49 -25.40
CA LEU A 79 -5.50 12.30 -24.09
C LEU A 79 -4.46 12.44 -22.97
N THR A 80 -4.94 12.70 -21.75
CA THR A 80 -4.09 12.61 -20.56
C THR A 80 -3.65 11.17 -20.31
N TYR A 81 -2.55 10.96 -19.58
CA TYR A 81 -2.09 9.61 -19.26
C TYR A 81 -3.17 8.75 -18.57
N GLY A 82 -3.94 9.35 -17.66
CA GLY A 82 -5.05 8.70 -16.98
C GLY A 82 -6.16 8.28 -17.95
N ASP A 83 -6.52 9.15 -18.90
CA ASP A 83 -7.57 8.86 -19.88
C ASP A 83 -7.11 7.82 -20.93
N SER A 84 -5.87 7.93 -21.43
CA SER A 84 -5.30 6.95 -22.36
C SER A 84 -5.26 5.55 -21.74
N THR A 85 -4.89 5.43 -20.47
CA THR A 85 -4.83 4.14 -19.77
C THR A 85 -6.21 3.55 -19.46
N ARG A 86 -7.23 4.39 -19.30
CA ARG A 86 -8.64 3.96 -19.22
C ARG A 86 -9.16 3.43 -20.56
N GLU A 87 -8.88 4.13 -21.66
CA GLU A 87 -9.28 3.66 -22.99
C GLU A 87 -8.54 2.37 -23.38
N SER A 88 -7.24 2.30 -23.09
CA SER A 88 -6.43 1.08 -23.18
C SER A 88 -7.11 -0.11 -22.48
N TYR A 89 -7.55 0.06 -21.23
CA TYR A 89 -8.27 -0.98 -20.49
C TYR A 89 -9.55 -1.41 -21.20
N ARG A 90 -10.33 -0.49 -21.77
CA ARG A 90 -11.56 -0.80 -22.51
C ARG A 90 -11.27 -1.60 -23.79
N CYS A 91 -10.24 -1.22 -24.54
CA CYS A 91 -9.80 -1.94 -25.73
C CYS A 91 -9.34 -3.37 -25.40
N GLU A 92 -8.62 -3.53 -24.29
CA GLU A 92 -8.16 -4.83 -23.79
C GLU A 92 -9.32 -5.76 -23.43
N GLN A 93 -10.31 -5.25 -22.69
CA GLN A 93 -11.51 -5.99 -22.33
C GLN A 93 -12.32 -6.42 -23.57
N ARG A 94 -12.44 -5.54 -24.58
CA ARG A 94 -13.10 -5.87 -25.85
C ARG A 94 -12.36 -6.98 -26.61
N ARG A 95 -11.02 -6.97 -26.64
CA ARG A 95 -10.24 -8.05 -27.25
C ARG A 95 -10.48 -9.38 -26.54
N ARG A 96 -10.43 -9.39 -25.20
CA ARG A 96 -10.69 -10.60 -24.40
C ARG A 96 -12.09 -11.16 -24.63
N GLY A 97 -13.10 -10.29 -24.65
CA GLY A 97 -14.48 -10.70 -24.89
C GLY A 97 -14.76 -11.23 -26.30
N ARG A 98 -13.88 -10.97 -27.28
CA ARG A 98 -13.95 -11.54 -28.64
C ARG A 98 -13.18 -12.86 -28.80
N ALA A 99 -12.35 -13.21 -27.83
CA ALA A 99 -11.54 -14.43 -27.85
C ALA A 99 -12.23 -15.61 -27.13
N LEU A 100 -13.46 -15.42 -26.66
CA LEU A 100 -14.35 -16.40 -26.04
C LEU A 100 -15.54 -16.63 -26.99
#